data_AF-A0A0K8Q294-F1
#
_entry.id   AF-A0A0K8Q294-F1
#
_cell.length_a   1.000
_cell.length_b   1.000
_cell.length_c   1.000
_cell.angle_alpha   90.00
_cell.angle_beta   90.00
_cell.angle_gamma   90.00
#
_symmetry.space_group_name_H-M   'P 1'
#
loop_
_entity.id
_entity.type
_entity.pdbx_description
1 polymer ?
#
loop_
_entity_poly.entity_id
_entity_poly.type
_entity_poly.pdbx_seq_one_letter_code
_entity_poly.pdbx_strand_id
1 'polypeptide(L)'
;MKNRWVKIRKGDKVCYGQIQDAGPGEYQDKAYVFGSDDARPANKKFNNAGMDVSPALNGCLGFSDLNGESDKVDWQFVDQKDVAPGPWLNIVTVSQVK
;
A
#
# COMPACT_ATOMS: atom_id res chain seq x y z
N MET A 1 -4.34 -0.36 -12.17
CA MET A 1 -3.98 -0.29 -10.74
C MET A 1 -4.11 1.13 -10.18
N LYS A 2 -3.61 2.16 -10.86
CA LYS A 2 -3.79 3.56 -10.44
C LYS A 2 -5.25 3.88 -10.06
N ASN A 3 -5.42 4.69 -9.00
CA ASN A 3 -6.70 5.13 -8.41
C ASN A 3 -7.52 4.03 -7.71
N ARG A 4 -7.08 2.76 -7.74
CA ARG A 4 -7.66 1.70 -6.89
C ARG A 4 -7.28 1.94 -5.43
N TRP A 5 -8.15 1.50 -4.53
CA TRP A 5 -7.94 1.62 -3.10
C TRP A 5 -7.35 0.34 -2.51
N VAL A 6 -6.52 0.52 -1.49
CA VAL A 6 -6.03 -0.55 -0.62
C VAL A 6 -6.35 -0.24 0.83
N LYS A 7 -6.67 -1.27 1.58
CA LYS A 7 -6.69 -1.27 3.04
C LYS A 7 -5.36 -1.82 3.52
N ILE A 8 -4.69 -1.10 4.41
CA ILE A 8 -3.39 -1.46 4.98
C ILE A 8 -3.56 -1.57 6.49
N ARG A 9 -3.02 -2.63 7.09
CA ARG A 9 -3.11 -2.91 8.52
C ARG A 9 -1.74 -3.15 9.13
N LYS A 10 -1.51 -2.53 10.29
CA LYS A 10 -0.36 -2.78 11.16
C LYS A 10 -0.83 -2.92 12.59
N GLY A 11 -0.82 -4.14 13.11
CA GLY A 11 -1.40 -4.45 14.42
C GLY A 11 -2.92 -4.13 14.43
N ASP A 12 -3.31 -3.20 15.30
CA ASP A 12 -4.66 -2.67 15.48
C ASP A 12 -4.98 -1.47 14.56
N LYS A 13 -3.96 -0.86 13.95
CA LYS A 13 -4.13 0.29 13.07
C LYS A 13 -4.55 -0.13 11.68
N VAL A 14 -5.58 0.52 11.15
CA VAL A 14 -6.11 0.32 9.80
C VAL A 14 -6.15 1.66 9.09
N CYS A 15 -5.51 1.73 7.94
CA CYS A 15 -5.42 2.93 7.10
C CYS A 15 -5.76 2.58 5.65
N TYR A 16 -6.19 3.58 4.88
CA TYR A 16 -6.57 3.40 3.48
C TYR A 16 -5.76 4.35 2.59
N GLY A 17 -5.45 3.91 1.37
CA GLY A 17 -4.73 4.71 0.40
C GLY A 17 -5.10 4.37 -1.03
N GLN A 18 -4.89 5.32 -1.95
CA GLN A 18 -4.98 5.07 -3.38
C GLN A 18 -3.62 4.68 -3.95
N ILE A 19 -3.61 3.67 -4.82
CA ILE A 19 -2.42 3.29 -5.57
C ILE A 19 -2.12 4.40 -6.58
N GLN A 20 -0.91 4.97 -6.51
CA GLN A 20 -0.45 6.03 -7.43
C GLN A 20 0.73 5.63 -8.30
N ASP A 21 1.52 4.66 -7.85
CA ASP A 21 2.67 4.14 -8.58
C ASP A 21 2.84 2.63 -8.29
N ALA A 22 3.77 1.99 -9.00
CA ALA A 22 4.18 0.60 -8.79
C ALA A 22 5.61 0.53 -8.23
N GLY A 23 5.97 -0.61 -7.64
CA GLY A 23 7.25 -0.82 -6.96
C GLY A 23 7.10 -0.98 -5.44
N PRO A 24 8.20 -0.85 -4.67
CA PRO A 24 9.55 -0.51 -5.12
C PRO A 24 10.32 -1.70 -5.71
N GLY A 25 11.27 -1.43 -6.61
CA GLY A 25 12.30 -2.39 -7.06
C GLY A 25 11.85 -3.45 -8.07
N GLU A 26 10.67 -4.04 -7.89
CA GLU A 26 10.04 -5.00 -8.81
C GLU A 26 8.64 -4.49 -9.20
N TYR A 27 8.34 -4.53 -10.50
CA TYR A 27 7.13 -3.94 -11.08
C TYR A 27 6.21 -4.98 -11.73
N GLN A 28 6.69 -6.21 -11.89
CA GLN A 28 5.99 -7.30 -12.57
C GLN A 28 5.73 -8.51 -11.66
N ASP A 29 5.35 -8.26 -10.41
CA ASP A 29 5.08 -9.32 -9.43
C ASP A 29 3.58 -9.67 -9.29
N LYS A 30 3.03 -10.31 -10.32
CA LYS A 30 1.61 -10.69 -10.34
C LYS A 30 1.24 -11.73 -9.27
N ALA A 31 2.18 -12.58 -8.87
CA ALA A 31 1.94 -13.65 -7.91
C ALA A 31 1.74 -13.07 -6.51
N TYR A 32 2.56 -12.09 -6.12
CA TYR A 32 2.37 -11.33 -4.90
C TYR A 32 1.09 -10.47 -4.92
N VAL A 33 0.81 -9.77 -6.02
CA VAL A 33 -0.26 -8.77 -6.06
C VAL A 33 -1.66 -9.39 -6.24
N PHE A 34 -1.78 -10.47 -7.01
CA PHE A 34 -3.07 -11.05 -7.38
C PHE A 34 -3.19 -12.56 -7.07
N GLY A 35 -2.13 -13.20 -6.60
CA GLY A 35 -2.15 -14.62 -6.25
C GLY A 35 -2.97 -14.89 -4.99
N SER A 36 -3.45 -16.12 -4.88
CA SER A 36 -4.16 -16.63 -3.69
C SER A 36 -3.24 -17.19 -2.61
N ASP A 37 -1.96 -17.41 -2.94
CA ASP A 37 -1.08 -18.29 -2.16
C ASP A 37 -0.27 -17.53 -1.09
N ASP A 38 -0.68 -16.31 -0.73
CA ASP A 38 0.03 -15.44 0.24
C ASP A 38 1.54 -15.31 -0.05
N ALA A 39 1.87 -15.21 -1.34
CA ALA A 39 3.25 -15.09 -1.81
C ALA A 39 3.91 -13.85 -1.20
N ARG A 40 5.21 -13.93 -0.92
CA ARG A 40 6.00 -12.76 -0.50
C ARG A 40 6.56 -12.02 -1.72
N PRO A 41 6.82 -10.71 -1.64
CA PRO A 41 7.38 -9.95 -2.75
C PRO A 41 8.64 -10.60 -3.31
N ALA A 42 8.73 -10.67 -4.63
CA ALA A 42 9.90 -11.15 -5.34
C ALA A 42 11.09 -10.18 -5.23
N ASN A 43 10.80 -8.89 -4.99
CA ASN A 43 11.80 -7.84 -4.81
C ASN A 43 12.88 -8.23 -3.79
N LYS A 44 14.16 -8.01 -4.14
CA LYS A 44 15.34 -8.26 -3.27
C LYS A 44 16.05 -6.98 -2.82
N LYS A 45 15.60 -5.82 -3.27
CA LYS A 45 16.10 -4.49 -2.87
C LYS A 45 15.24 -3.95 -1.72
N PHE A 46 15.74 -2.92 -1.03
CA PHE A 46 14.99 -2.21 0.03
C PHE A 46 14.41 -3.17 1.07
N ASN A 47 15.27 -4.07 1.59
CA ASN A 47 14.88 -5.13 2.51
C ASN A 47 13.71 -6.03 2.04
N ASN A 48 13.65 -6.32 0.73
CA ASN A 48 12.55 -7.09 0.11
C ASN A 48 11.17 -6.41 0.21
N ALA A 49 11.13 -5.07 0.21
CA ALA A 49 9.89 -4.32 0.31
C ALA A 49 8.88 -4.70 -0.78
N GLY A 50 7.61 -4.82 -0.38
CA GLY A 50 6.47 -5.11 -1.26
C GLY A 50 5.55 -3.91 -1.51
N MET A 51 5.77 -2.78 -0.85
CA MET A 51 4.99 -1.56 -0.99
C MET A 51 5.79 -0.40 -0.44
N ASP A 52 5.68 0.75 -1.07
CA ASP A 52 6.09 2.04 -0.51
C ASP A 52 4.85 2.85 -0.14
N VAL A 53 4.91 3.61 0.95
CA VAL A 53 3.76 4.34 1.48
C VAL A 53 4.10 5.81 1.68
N SER A 54 3.12 6.69 1.46
CA SER A 54 3.30 8.12 1.67
C SER A 54 3.52 8.45 3.16
N PRO A 55 4.11 9.63 3.49
CA PRO A 55 4.27 10.07 4.88
C PRO A 55 2.96 10.05 5.70
N ALA A 56 1.81 10.32 5.07
CA ALA A 56 0.51 10.28 5.73
C ALA A 56 0.12 8.85 6.15
N LEU A 57 0.39 7.85 5.30
CA LEU A 57 0.17 6.45 5.62
C LEU A 57 1.19 5.95 6.66
N ASN A 58 2.45 6.35 6.56
CA ASN A 58 3.49 6.07 7.56
C ASN A 58 3.03 6.51 8.97
N GLY A 59 2.60 7.77 9.11
CA GLY A 59 2.10 8.31 10.37
C GLY A 59 0.82 7.63 10.86
N CYS A 60 -0.13 7.35 9.95
CA CYS A 60 -1.37 6.63 10.27
C CYS A 60 -1.08 5.23 10.80
N LEU A 61 -0.18 4.49 10.16
CA LEU A 61 0.21 3.12 10.53
C LEU A 61 1.15 3.10 11.73
N GLY A 62 1.75 4.23 12.11
CA GLY A 62 2.76 4.31 13.15
C GLY A 62 3.97 3.45 12.82
N PHE A 63 4.57 3.70 11.65
CA PHE A 63 5.88 3.16 11.36
C PHE A 63 6.91 3.77 12.32
N SER A 64 7.96 3.02 12.57
CA SER A 64 8.99 3.38 13.54
C SER A 64 9.90 4.51 13.07
N ASP A 65 10.07 4.61 11.75
CA ASP A 65 10.88 5.62 11.08
C ASP A 65 10.15 6.08 9.81
N LEU A 66 10.34 7.35 9.45
CA LEU A 66 9.85 7.92 8.21
C LEU A 66 10.51 7.29 6.98
N ASN A 67 11.80 6.93 7.08
CA ASN A 67 12.59 6.31 6.00
C ASN A 67 12.96 4.84 6.33
N GLY A 68 12.15 4.17 7.16
CA GLY A 68 12.38 2.79 7.55
C GLY A 68 11.92 1.77 6.51
N GLU A 69 12.56 0.61 6.50
CA GLU A 69 12.25 -0.53 5.60
C GLU A 69 12.00 -1.85 6.34
N SER A 70 11.80 -1.78 7.67
CA SER A 70 11.66 -2.95 8.55
C SER A 70 10.23 -3.21 9.03
N ASP A 71 9.35 -2.21 8.96
CA ASP A 71 7.96 -2.34 9.36
C ASP A 71 7.21 -3.28 8.40
N LYS A 72 6.36 -4.15 8.97
CA LYS A 72 5.54 -5.11 8.22
C LYS A 72 4.07 -4.74 8.32
N VAL A 73 3.35 -4.96 7.23
CA VAL A 73 1.91 -4.68 7.11
C VAL A 73 1.22 -5.81 6.37
N ASP A 74 -0.07 -5.96 6.64
CA ASP A 74 -0.98 -6.68 5.76
C ASP A 74 -1.69 -5.66 4.87
N TRP A 75 -1.97 -6.03 3.62
CA TRP A 75 -2.75 -5.18 2.74
C TRP A 75 -3.69 -6.00 1.86
N GLN A 76 -4.75 -5.35 1.39
CA GLN A 76 -5.68 -5.93 0.43
C GLN A 76 -6.31 -4.83 -0.41
N PHE A 77 -6.79 -5.20 -1.60
CA PHE A 77 -7.70 -4.34 -2.35
C PHE A 77 -9.00 -4.09 -1.58
N VAL A 78 -9.56 -2.91 -1.77
CA VAL A 78 -10.88 -2.56 -1.25
C VAL A 78 -11.61 -1.69 -2.28
N ASP A 79 -12.93 -1.82 -2.35
CA ASP A 79 -13.73 -0.93 -3.18
C ASP A 79 -13.89 0.42 -2.48
N GLN A 80 -13.98 1.50 -3.25
CA GLN A 80 -14.09 2.86 -2.72
C GLN A 80 -15.27 3.03 -1.75
N LYS A 81 -16.39 2.33 -1.99
CA LYS A 81 -17.58 2.35 -1.12
C LYS A 81 -17.34 1.74 0.26
N ASP A 82 -16.33 0.86 0.38
CA ASP A 82 -15.99 0.14 1.60
C ASP A 82 -14.79 0.80 2.32
N VAL A 83 -14.31 1.93 1.81
CA VAL A 83 -13.31 2.77 2.47
C VAL A 83 -13.99 3.55 3.59
N ALA A 84 -13.57 3.28 4.83
CA ALA A 84 -14.11 3.99 5.99
C ALA A 84 -13.82 5.50 5.92
N PRO A 85 -14.67 6.37 6.52
CA PRO A 85 -14.36 7.79 6.62
C PRO A 85 -13.02 8.04 7.32
N GLY A 86 -12.21 8.95 6.77
CA GLY A 86 -10.91 9.30 7.34
C GLY A 86 -10.12 10.29 6.48
N PRO A 87 -8.93 10.71 6.93
CA PRO A 87 -8.13 11.76 6.28
C PRO A 87 -7.68 11.40 4.85
N TRP A 88 -7.64 10.11 4.51
CA TRP A 88 -7.36 9.62 3.16
C TRP A 88 -8.42 10.04 2.12
N LEU A 89 -9.59 10.51 2.53
CA LEU A 89 -10.62 11.04 1.62
C LEU A 89 -10.44 12.53 1.29
N ASN A 90 -9.48 13.22 1.91
CA ASN A 90 -9.25 14.64 1.66
C ASN A 90 -8.70 14.92 0.25
N ILE A 91 -7.91 13.98 -0.29
CA ILE A 91 -7.31 14.08 -1.62
C ILE A 91 -7.58 12.76 -2.34
N VAL A 92 -8.49 12.81 -3.32
CA VAL A 92 -8.85 11.66 -4.16
C VAL A 92 -8.52 11.98 -5.60
N THR A 93 -7.75 11.09 -6.21
CA THR A 93 -7.37 11.15 -7.62
C THR A 93 -8.27 10.23 -8.44
N VAL A 94 -8.73 10.72 -9.59
CA VAL A 94 -9.62 9.99 -10.50
C VAL A 94 -9.09 9.94 -11.93
N SER A 95 -8.10 10.77 -12.27
CA SER A 95 -7.50 10.82 -13.60
C SER A 95 -6.51 9.68 -13.83
N GLN A 96 -6.55 9.10 -15.02
CA GLN A 96 -5.58 8.09 -15.46
C GLN A 96 -4.25 8.72 -15.89
N VAL A 97 -3.23 7.89 -16.09
CA VAL A 97 -1.99 8.31 -16.75
C VAL A 97 -2.34 8.67 -18.20
N LYS A 98 -1.82 9.80 -18.68
CA LYS A 98 -1.99 10.23 -20.07
C LYS A 98 -0.94 9.58 -20.96
#